data_AF-A0A845FSD7-F1
#
_entry.id   AF-A0A845FSD7-F1
#
_cell.length_a   1.000
_cell.length_b   1.000
_cell.length_c   1.000
_cell.angle_alpha   90.00
_cell.angle_beta   90.00
_cell.angle_gamma   90.00
#
_symmetry.space_group_name_H-M   'P 1'
#
loop_
_entity.id
_entity.type
_entity.pdbx_description
1 polymer ?
#
loop_
_entity_poly.entity_id
_entity_poly.type
_entity_poly.pdbx_seq_one_letter_code
_entity_poly.pdbx_strand_id
1 'polypeptide(L)' 'MIIEIIKPVSRCQTEEDIFYQRLTDIDGADHITTVGSRIQLTITASTASVVLEQVTAICDMWHTRWDIVSN' A
#
# COMPACT_ATOMS: atom_id res chain seq x y z
N MET A 1 6.72 -10.99 -4.79
CA MET A 1 7.21 -9.65 -4.46
C MET A 1 6.40 -9.07 -3.31
N ILE A 2 7.06 -8.41 -2.36
CA ILE A 2 6.45 -7.73 -1.21
C ILE A 2 6.78 -6.24 -1.31
N ILE A 3 5.73 -5.42 -1.33
CA ILE A 3 5.81 -3.97 -1.24
C ILE A 3 5.52 -3.59 0.20
N GLU A 4 6.29 -2.67 0.75
CA GLU A 4 6.06 -2.11 2.07
C GLU A 4 5.77 -0.62 1.97
N ILE A 5 4.66 -0.19 2.56
CA ILE A 5 4.19 1.19 2.57
C ILE A 5 4.32 1.73 3.99
N ILE A 6 4.89 2.93 4.12
CA ILE A 6 4.91 3.65 5.39
C ILE A 6 3.49 4.16 5.66
N LYS A 7 2.95 3.86 6.84
CA LYS A 7 1.63 4.35 7.21
C LYS A 7 1.66 5.90 7.27
N PRO A 8 0.75 6.60 6.59
CA PRO A 8 0.73 8.06 6.64
C PRO A 8 0.40 8.56 8.05
N VAL A 9 0.84 9.78 8.37
CA VAL A 9 0.46 10.46 9.60
C VAL A 9 -0.98 10.94 9.45
N SER A 10 -1.93 10.12 9.89
CA SER A 10 -3.36 10.45 9.88
C SER A 10 -3.74 11.31 11.09
N ARG A 11 -4.64 12.28 10.91
CA ARG A 11 -5.14 13.12 12.01
C ARG A 11 -6.29 12.46 12.76
N CYS A 12 -7.00 11.55 12.09
CA CYS A 12 -8.14 10.81 12.62
C CYS A 12 -8.19 9.37 12.09
N GLN A 13 -8.88 8.48 12.81
CA GLN A 13 -9.11 7.08 12.40
C GLN A 13 -9.78 6.99 11.02
N THR A 14 -10.70 7.89 10.70
CA THR A 14 -11.39 7.91 9.40
C THR A 14 -10.44 8.10 8.21
N GLU A 15 -9.42 8.95 8.32
CA GLU A 15 -8.45 9.15 7.23
C GLU A 15 -7.61 7.89 7.01
N GLU A 16 -7.26 7.23 8.11
CA GLU A 16 -6.57 5.95 8.09
C GLU A 16 -7.44 4.85 7.45
N ASP A 17 -8.72 4.76 7.80
CA ASP A 17 -9.64 3.80 7.19
C ASP A 17 -9.78 4.02 5.69
N ILE A 18 -9.90 5.28 5.24
CA ILE A 18 -9.97 5.61 3.81
C ILE A 18 -8.69 5.18 3.09
N PHE A 19 -7.53 5.43 3.68
CA PHE A 19 -6.24 5.00 3.12
C PHE A 19 -6.18 3.48 2.98
N TYR A 20 -6.55 2.74 4.01
CA TYR A 20 -6.61 1.28 3.96
C TYR A 20 -7.62 0.76 2.94
N GLN A 21 -8.80 1.36 2.87
CA GLN A 21 -9.81 0.99 1.88
C GLN A 21 -9.28 1.16 0.45
N ARG A 22 -8.53 2.23 0.17
CA ARG A 22 -7.88 2.43 -1.13
C ARG A 22 -6.84 1.37 -1.44
N LEU A 23 -6.05 0.95 -0.45
CA LEU A 23 -5.08 -0.13 -0.63
C LEU A 23 -5.76 -1.48 -0.89
N THR A 24 -6.87 -1.78 -0.20
CA THR A 24 -7.63 -3.01 -0.43
C THR A 24 -8.38 -3.06 -1.76
N ASP A 25 -8.61 -1.90 -2.38
CA ASP A 25 -9.27 -1.77 -3.68
C ASP A 25 -8.30 -1.97 -4.86
N ILE A 26 -6.99 -2.10 -4.59
CA ILE A 26 -5.97 -2.33 -5.61
C ILE A 26 -6.19 -3.70 -6.24
N ASP A 27 -6.59 -3.70 -7.51
CA ASP A 27 -6.68 -4.93 -8.30
C ASP A 27 -5.30 -5.57 -8.48
N GLY A 28 -5.20 -6.86 -8.13
CA GLY A 28 -3.97 -7.63 -8.24
C GLY A 28 -3.06 -7.67 -7.00
N ALA A 29 -3.50 -7.08 -5.87
CA ALA A 29 -2.92 -7.35 -4.56
C ALA A 29 -3.45 -8.71 -4.01
N ASP A 30 -2.53 -9.59 -3.58
CA ASP A 30 -2.88 -10.92 -3.07
C ASP A 30 -3.21 -10.87 -1.57
N HIS A 31 -2.37 -10.17 -0.81
CA HIS A 31 -2.51 -10.08 0.63
C HIS A 31 -2.05 -8.73 1.15
N ILE A 32 -2.77 -8.17 2.12
CA ILE A 32 -2.41 -6.92 2.80
C ILE A 32 -2.30 -7.19 4.30
N THR A 33 -1.16 -6.83 4.89
CA THR A 33 -0.90 -7.02 6.32
C THR A 33 -0.32 -5.75 6.94
N THR A 34 -0.82 -5.35 8.10
CA THR A 34 -0.26 -4.22 8.85
C THR A 34 0.73 -4.73 9.90
N VAL A 35 1.95 -4.20 9.89
CA VAL A 35 3.02 -4.52 10.84
C VAL A 35 3.51 -3.22 11.48
N GLY A 36 2.97 -2.89 12.65
CA GLY A 36 3.29 -1.65 13.36
C GLY A 36 2.93 -0.40 12.55
N SER A 37 3.93 0.39 12.18
CA SER A 37 3.76 1.61 11.36
C SER A 37 3.93 1.37 9.85
N ARG A 38 3.92 0.10 9.42
CA ARG A 38 4.13 -0.30 8.02
C ARG A 38 3.00 -1.20 7.55
N ILE A 39 2.74 -1.15 6.25
CA ILE A 39 1.72 -1.96 5.58
C ILE A 39 2.42 -2.74 4.49
N GLN A 40 2.30 -4.05 4.51
CA GLN A 40 2.90 -4.95 3.56
C GLN A 40 1.83 -5.42 2.57
N LEU A 41 2.10 -5.25 1.28
CA LEU A 41 1.31 -5.81 0.19
C LEU A 41 2.10 -6.91 -0.50
N THR A 42 1.54 -8.11 -0.52
CA THR A 42 2.05 -9.21 -1.31
C THR A 42 1.42 -9.14 -2.69
N ILE A 43 2.26 -9.14 -3.71
CA ILE A 43 1.84 -9.05 -5.12
C ILE A 43 2.53 -10.11 -5.98
N THR A 44 1.85 -10.50 -7.05
CA THR A 44 2.38 -11.43 -8.05
C THR A 44 3.17 -10.67 -9.13
N ALA A 45 4.11 -11.35 -9.80
CA ALA A 45 4.89 -10.73 -10.88
C ALA A 45 4.00 -10.27 -12.06
N SER A 46 2.87 -10.95 -12.32
CA SER A 46 1.92 -10.61 -13.37
C SER A 46 1.16 -9.31 -13.11
N THR A 47 0.97 -8.93 -11.85
CA THR A 47 0.23 -7.72 -11.45
C THR A 47 1.14 -6.59 -10.98
N ALA A 48 2.45 -6.82 -10.92
CA ALA A 48 3.40 -5.90 -10.32
C ALA A 48 3.37 -4.50 -10.93
N SER A 49 3.39 -4.36 -12.25
CA SER A 49 3.37 -3.04 -12.90
C SER A 49 2.12 -2.22 -12.55
N VAL A 50 0.95 -2.86 -12.61
CA VAL A 50 -0.35 -2.21 -12.34
C VAL A 50 -0.49 -1.87 -10.85
N VAL A 51 -0.05 -2.76 -9.96
CA VAL A 51 -0.09 -2.51 -8.52
C VAL A 51 0.89 -1.41 -8.13
N LEU A 52 2.11 -1.40 -8.66
CA LEU A 52 3.10 -0.36 -8.35
C LEU A 52 2.64 1.03 -8.79
N GLU A 53 1.96 1.14 -9.94
CA GLU A 53 1.36 2.41 -10.40
C GLU A 53 0.28 2.90 -9.42
N GLN A 54 -0.65 2.02 -9.03
CA GLN A 54 -1.72 2.36 -8.09
C GLN A 54 -1.20 2.69 -6.69
N VAL A 55 -0.25 1.90 -6.17
CA VAL A 55 0.41 2.16 -4.88
C VAL A 55 1.11 3.51 -4.91
N THR A 56 1.79 3.84 -6.01
CA THR A 56 2.46 5.14 -6.17
C THR A 56 1.44 6.27 -6.11
N ALA A 57 0.35 6.19 -6.88
CA ALA A 57 -0.69 7.21 -6.87
C ALA A 57 -1.32 7.41 -5.47
N ILE A 58 -1.61 6.31 -4.76
CA ILE A 58 -2.13 6.36 -3.39
C ILE A 58 -1.10 6.97 -2.43
N CYS A 59 0.18 6.59 -2.54
CA CYS A 59 1.21 7.14 -1.66
C CYS A 59 1.42 8.65 -1.90
N ASP A 60 1.39 9.10 -3.16
CA ASP A 60 1.49 10.51 -3.52
C ASP A 60 0.33 11.33 -2.96
N MET A 61 -0.91 10.82 -3.04
CA MET A 61 -2.10 11.48 -2.49
C MET A 61 -2.02 11.69 -0.97
N TRP A 62 -1.39 10.77 -0.25
CA TRP A 62 -1.22 10.84 1.21
C TRP A 62 0.17 11.32 1.66
N HIS A 63 1.01 11.77 0.72
CA HIS A 63 2.40 12.19 0.97
C HIS A 63 3.21 11.17 1.78
N THR A 64 3.00 9.88 1.50
CA THR A 64 3.76 8.78 2.10
C THR A 64 4.68 8.11 1.07
N ARG A 65 5.43 7.09 1.49
CA ARG A 65 6.40 6.38 0.66
C ARG A 65 6.21 4.87 0.77
N TRP A 66 6.66 4.19 -0.26
CA TRP A 66 6.70 2.74 -0.34
C TRP A 66 8.08 2.26 -0.82
N ASP A 67 8.41 1.01 -0.51
CA ASP A 67 9.66 0.35 -0.91
C ASP A 67 9.39 -1.14 -1.24
N ILE A 68 10.32 -1.79 -1.95
CA ILE A 68 10.22 -3.22 -2.29
C ILE A 68 11.15 -3.98 -1.35
N VAL A 69 10.57 -4.73 -0.42
CA VAL A 69 11.34 -5.40 0.64
C VAL A 69 11.66 -6.87 0.33
N SER A 70 10.99 -7.47 -0.66
CA SER A 70 11.32 -8.82 -1.14
C SER A 70 10.94 -8.97 -2.61
N ASN A 71 11.86 -9.48 -3.44
CA ASN A 71 11.63 -9.77 -4.86
C ASN A 71 11.30 -11.25 -5.06
#